data_AF-A0A970CFU5-F1
#
_entry.id   AF-A0A970CFU5-F1
#
_cell.length_a   1.000
_cell.length_b   1.000
_cell.length_c   1.000
_cell.angle_alpha   90.00
_cell.angle_beta   90.00
_cell.angle_gamma   90.00
#
_symmetry.space_group_name_H-M   'P 1'
#
loop_
_entity.id
_entity.type
_entity.pdbx_description
1 polymer ?
#
loop_
_entity_poly.entity_id
_entity_poly.type
_entity_poly.pdbx_seq_one_letter_code
_entity_poly.pdbx_strand_id
1 'polypeptide(L)'
;MFARIRKSGKYDYLQIVENQRVQSKVTQRVIATVGRMDKPSAEGEVETLIRSLSRFSEKALLVSSGKSDVQCEAKTIGPAIVFDRLWRELGIHNAIDGLL
;
A
#
# COMPACT_ATOMS: atom_id res chain seq x y z
N MET A 1 2.65 0.44 20.48
CA MET A 1 1.37 1.16 20.44
C MET A 1 0.53 0.59 19.31
N PHE A 2 -0.80 0.67 19.38
CA PHE A 2 -1.68 0.20 18.31
C PHE A 2 -3.02 0.95 18.33
N ALA A 3 -3.76 0.89 17.23
CA ALA A 3 -5.09 1.45 17.13
C ALA A 3 -6.15 0.42 17.56
N ARG A 4 -7.19 0.85 18.27
CA ARG A 4 -8.35 0.01 18.62
C ARG A 4 -9.64 0.81 18.55
N ILE A 5 -10.77 0.12 18.39
CA ILE A 5 -12.09 0.71 18.49
C ILE A 5 -12.62 0.51 19.92
N ARG A 6 -13.11 1.59 20.54
CA ARG A 6 -13.84 1.56 21.81
C ARG A 6 -15.28 1.99 21.58
N LYS A 7 -16.22 1.12 21.93
CA LYS A 7 -17.66 1.46 21.97
C LYS A 7 -17.95 2.32 23.19
N SER A 8 -18.68 3.41 23.01
CA SER A 8 -19.15 4.29 24.07
C SER A 8 -20.59 4.70 23.79
N GLY A 9 -21.54 4.02 24.45
CA GLY A 9 -22.97 4.20 24.17
C GLY A 9 -23.29 3.76 22.74
N LYS A 10 -23.81 4.69 21.93
CA LYS A 10 -24.20 4.45 20.52
C LYS A 10 -23.06 4.67 19.53
N TYR A 11 -21.88 5.09 19.98
CA TYR A 11 -20.79 5.54 19.10
C TYR A 11 -19.53 4.70 19.26
N ASP A 12 -18.82 4.56 18.14
CA ASP A 12 -17.57 3.82 18.05
C ASP A 12 -16.40 4.81 17.87
N TYR A 13 -15.41 4.74 18.75
CA TYR A 13 -14.27 5.67 18.75
C TYR A 13 -12.97 4.96 18.42
N LEU A 14 -12.18 5.53 17.51
CA LEU A 14 -10.82 5.08 17.24
C LEU A 14 -9.86 5.68 18.28
N GLN A 15 -9.08 4.82 18.92
CA GLN A 15 -8.08 5.21 19.93
C GLN A 15 -6.71 4.66 19.58
N ILE A 16 -5.67 5.46 19.84
CA ILE A 16 -4.29 4.98 19.89
C ILE A 16 -3.96 4.66 21.33
N VAL A 17 -3.53 3.43 21.57
CA VAL A 17 -3.18 2.92 22.89
C VAL A 17 -1.75 2.38 22.93
N GLU A 18 -1.15 2.43 24.10
CA GLU A 18 0.11 1.76 24.39
C GLU A 18 -0.05 0.78 25.54
N ASN A 19 0.76 -0.26 25.52
CA ASN A 19 0.87 -1.18 26.63
C ASN A 19 1.96 -0.65 27.56
N GLN A 20 1.61 -0.42 28.82
CA GLN A 20 2.56 -0.02 29.87
C GLN A 20 2.56 -1.09 30.97
N ARG A 21 3.74 -1.47 31.45
CA ARG A 21 3.87 -2.39 32.57
C ARG A 21 3.85 -1.59 33.88
N VAL A 22 2.86 -1.84 34.73
CA VAL A 22 2.72 -1.22 36.05
C VAL A 22 2.63 -2.33 37.08
N GLN A 23 3.54 -2.34 38.06
CA GLN A 23 3.54 -3.29 39.19
C GLN A 23 3.31 -4.75 38.74
N SER A 24 4.10 -5.19 37.76
CA SER A 24 4.06 -6.54 37.19
C SER A 24 2.86 -6.89 36.29
N LYS A 25 1.88 -6.01 36.11
CA LYS A 25 0.77 -6.19 35.16
C LYS A 25 0.94 -5.32 33.92
N VAL A 26 0.52 -5.83 32.76
CA VAL A 26 0.46 -5.04 31.53
C VAL A 26 -0.90 -4.36 31.47
N THR A 27 -0.90 -3.03 31.51
CA THR A 27 -2.11 -2.21 31.43
C THR A 27 -2.08 -1.39 30.14
N GLN A 28 -3.24 -1.21 29.53
CA GLN A 28 -3.38 -0.38 28.34
C GLN A 28 -3.62 1.08 28.75
N ARG A 29 -2.76 1.98 28.28
CA ARG A 29 -2.92 3.42 28.41
C ARG A 29 -3.44 3.99 27.09
N VAL A 30 -4.47 4.82 27.16
CA VAL A 30 -4.95 5.59 25.99
C VAL A 30 -4.04 6.80 25.81
N ILE A 31 -3.43 6.90 24.63
CA ILE A 31 -2.56 8.03 24.24
C ILE A 31 -3.42 9.13 23.63
N ALA A 32 -4.30 8.75 22.68
CA ALA A 32 -5.16 9.68 21.99
C ALA A 32 -6.46 9.00 21.54
N THR A 33 -7.55 9.78 21.49
CA THR A 33 -8.77 9.41 20.77
C THR A 33 -8.77 10.18 19.46
N VAL A 34 -8.66 9.46 18.34
CA VAL A 34 -8.52 10.04 17.00
C VAL A 34 -9.83 10.64 16.53
N GLY A 35 -10.93 9.92 16.72
CA GLY A 35 -12.23 10.36 16.25
C GLY A 35 -13.32 9.32 16.39
N ARG A 36 -14.50 9.66 15.88
CA ARG A 36 -15.69 8.80 15.82
C ARG A 36 -15.75 8.09 14.48
N MET A 37 -15.84 6.77 14.48
CA MET A 37 -15.87 5.94 13.28
C MET A 37 -17.24 5.88 12.61
N ASP A 38 -18.30 6.31 13.30
CA ASP A 38 -19.65 6.35 12.75
C ASP A 38 -19.92 7.59 11.87
N LYS A 39 -18.94 8.49 11.73
CA LYS A 39 -19.04 9.66 10.86
C LYS A 39 -18.49 9.35 9.47
N PRO A 40 -19.13 9.84 8.39
CA PRO A 40 -18.60 9.70 7.03
C PRO A 40 -17.20 10.30 6.85
N SER A 41 -16.83 11.34 7.62
CA SER A 41 -15.48 11.95 7.56
C SER A 41 -14.38 11.08 8.16
N ALA A 42 -14.72 10.04 8.94
CA ALA A 42 -13.77 9.23 9.67
C ALA A 42 -12.79 8.50 8.75
N GLU A 43 -13.24 8.03 7.59
CA GLU A 43 -12.38 7.36 6.61
C GLU A 43 -11.28 8.31 6.09
N GLY A 44 -11.61 9.57 5.79
CA GLY A 44 -10.65 10.57 5.31
C GLY A 44 -9.66 11.02 6.37
N GLU A 45 -10.09 11.17 7.62
CA GLU A 45 -9.22 11.52 8.76
C GLU A 45 -8.23 10.39 9.05
N VAL A 46 -8.68 9.13 8.99
CA VAL A 46 -7.82 7.95 9.16
C VAL A 46 -6.80 7.84 8.03
N GLU A 47 -7.20 8.04 6.77
CA GLU A 47 -6.28 8.01 5.62
C GLU A 47 -5.20 9.09 5.73
N THR A 48 -5.58 10.29 6.19
CA THR A 48 -4.63 11.39 6.43
C THR A 48 -3.62 11.02 7.53
N LEU A 49 -4.09 10.38 8.60
CA LEU A 49 -3.23 9.91 9.68
C LEU A 49 -2.29 8.78 9.24
N ILE A 50 -2.78 7.83 8.45
CA ILE A 50 -1.95 6.75 7.87
C ILE A 50 -0.88 7.36 6.98
N ARG A 51 -1.22 8.32 6.11
CA ARG A 51 -0.27 8.99 5.23
C ARG A 51 0.83 9.73 6.00
N SER A 52 0.48 10.46 7.06
CA SER A 52 1.46 11.21 7.86
C SER A 52 2.38 10.26 8.64
N LEU A 53 1.85 9.19 9.24
CA LEU A 53 2.63 8.18 9.96
C LEU A 53 3.51 7.34 9.03
N SER A 54 3.04 7.04 7.81
CA SER A 54 3.78 6.22 6.85
C SER A 54 5.13 6.83 6.49
N ARG A 55 5.26 8.17 6.50
CA ARG A 55 6.53 8.89 6.28
C ARG A 55 7.64 8.53 7.26
N PHE A 56 7.29 7.96 8.41
CA PHE A 56 8.24 7.54 9.45
C PHE A 56 8.53 6.03 9.41
N SER A 57 7.99 5.30 8.43
CA SER A 57 8.21 3.87 8.24
C SER A 57 8.68 3.58 6.83
N GLU A 58 9.93 3.15 6.70
CA GLU A 58 10.57 2.81 5.41
C GLU A 58 9.77 1.77 4.61
N LYS A 59 9.23 0.76 5.31
CA LYS A 59 8.37 -0.27 4.69
C LYS A 59 7.00 0.26 4.26
N ALA A 60 6.41 1.17 5.04
CA ALA A 60 5.12 1.77 4.69
C ALA A 60 5.26 2.76 3.52
N LEU A 61 6.36 3.51 3.48
CA LEU A 61 6.74 4.35 2.35
C LEU A 61 6.84 3.53 1.06
N LEU A 62 7.55 2.40 1.08
CA LEU A 62 7.70 1.51 -0.09
C LEU A 62 6.35 1.00 -0.62
N VAL A 63 5.42 0.61 0.26
CA VAL A 63 4.08 0.15 -0.15
C VAL A 63 3.22 1.32 -0.65
N SER A 64 3.37 2.50 -0.06
CA SER A 64 2.65 3.71 -0.50
C SER A 64 3.16 4.25 -1.83
N SER A 65 4.47 4.12 -2.12
CA SER A 65 5.07 4.46 -3.41
C SER A 65 4.89 3.35 -4.46
N GLY A 66 4.66 2.10 -4.06
CA GLY A 66 4.25 1.03 -4.97
C GLY A 66 2.84 1.22 -5.56
N LYS A 67 2.03 2.14 -4.99
CA LYS A 67 0.73 2.56 -5.54
C LYS A 67 0.81 3.79 -6.45
N SER A 68 1.95 4.48 -6.52
CA SER A 68 2.19 5.37 -7.66
C SER A 68 2.56 4.50 -8.84
N ASP A 69 1.94 4.77 -9.98
CA ASP A 69 2.25 4.17 -11.29
C ASP A 69 3.77 4.05 -11.41
N VAL A 70 4.28 2.83 -11.19
CA VAL A 70 5.72 2.61 -11.20
C VAL A 70 6.11 2.80 -12.65
N GLN A 71 6.61 3.99 -12.98
CA GLN A 71 7.27 4.30 -14.24
C GLN A 71 8.59 3.52 -14.28
N CYS A 72 8.50 2.18 -14.33
CA CYS A 72 9.63 1.34 -14.65
C CYS A 72 9.51 0.95 -16.12
N GLU A 73 10.56 1.23 -16.89
CA GLU A 73 10.76 0.54 -18.15
C GLU A 73 11.11 -0.91 -17.86
N ALA A 74 10.09 -1.77 -17.81
CA ALA A 74 10.29 -3.20 -17.72
C ALA A 74 10.80 -3.73 -19.06
N LYS A 75 12.04 -4.21 -19.10
CA LYS A 75 12.54 -4.98 -20.26
C LYS A 75 11.89 -6.36 -20.24
N THR A 76 10.99 -6.62 -21.17
CA THR A 76 10.34 -7.93 -21.31
C THR A 76 11.31 -8.90 -21.96
N ILE A 77 12.03 -9.68 -21.15
CA ILE A 77 12.86 -10.79 -21.62
C ILE A 77 11.97 -12.03 -21.65
N GLY A 78 11.33 -12.29 -22.79
CA GLY A 78 10.34 -13.35 -22.92
C GLY A 78 10.31 -14.00 -24.31
N PRO A 79 9.39 -14.96 -24.54
CA PRO A 79 9.30 -15.71 -25.79
C PRO A 79 9.22 -14.81 -27.03
N ALA A 80 8.64 -13.61 -26.91
CA ALA A 80 8.56 -12.63 -27.99
C ALA A 80 9.93 -12.28 -28.60
N ILE A 81 11.00 -12.17 -27.80
CA ILE A 81 12.35 -11.87 -28.32
C ILE A 81 12.92 -13.09 -29.07
N VAL A 82 12.66 -14.29 -28.55
CA VAL A 82 13.09 -15.54 -29.21
C VAL A 82 12.37 -15.72 -30.54
N PHE A 83 11.06 -15.50 -30.56
CA PHE A 83 10.26 -15.56 -31.78
C PHE A 83 10.63 -14.47 -32.77
N ASP A 84 10.87 -13.21 -32.35
CA ASP A 84 11.32 -12.14 -33.25
C ASP A 84 12.62 -12.53 -33.97
N ARG A 85 13.59 -13.09 -33.22
CA ARG A 85 14.83 -13.58 -33.79
C ARG A 85 14.60 -14.74 -34.77
N LEU A 86 13.82 -15.75 -34.38
CA LEU A 86 13.46 -16.85 -35.27
C LEU A 86 12.75 -16.36 -36.53
N TRP A 87 11.92 -15.32 -36.42
CA TRP A 87 11.15 -14.77 -37.52
C TRP A 87 12.04 -14.07 -38.56
N ARG A 88 13.06 -13.36 -38.07
CA ARG A 88 14.14 -12.79 -38.90
C ARG A 88 15.00 -13.88 -39.54
N GLU A 89 15.41 -14.88 -38.77
CA GLU A 89 16.26 -15.98 -39.28
C GLU A 89 15.54 -16.86 -40.31
N LEU A 90 14.22 -17.07 -40.16
CA LEU A 90 13.38 -17.79 -41.13
C LEU A 90 12.99 -16.94 -42.35
N GLY A 91 13.40 -15.65 -42.39
CA GLY A 91 13.16 -14.76 -43.52
C GLY A 91 11.70 -14.31 -43.69
N ILE A 92 10.83 -14.64 -42.74
CA ILE A 92 9.40 -14.31 -42.85
C ILE A 92 9.18 -12.79 -42.67
N HIS A 93 10.04 -12.11 -41.91
CA HIS A 93 10.03 -10.64 -41.83
C HIS A 93 10.14 -10.01 -43.23
N ASN A 94 11.11 -10.47 -44.03
CA ASN A 94 11.32 -9.98 -45.40
C ASN A 94 10.15 -10.36 -46.34
N ALA A 95 9.52 -11.52 -46.12
CA ALA A 95 8.37 -11.96 -46.91
C ALA A 95 7.14 -11.07 -46.67
N ILE A 96 6.91 -10.66 -45.43
CA ILE A 96 5.81 -9.75 -45.06
C ILE A 96 6.10 -8.32 -45.52
N ASP A 97 7.34 -7.83 -45.35
CA ASP A 97 7.73 -6.49 -45.81
C ASP A 97 7.67 -6.36 -47.34
N GLY A 98 7.85 -7.46 -48.08
CA GLY A 98 7.65 -7.47 -49.54
C GLY A 98 6.19 -7.51 -49.99
N LEU A 99 5.24 -7.70 -49.07
CA LEU A 99 3.80 -7.78 -49.33
C LEU A 99 3.04 -6.50 -48.92
N LEU A 100 3.66 -5.62 -48.15
CA LEU A 100 3.14 -4.32 -47.69
C LEU A 100 3.77 -3.17 -48.49
#